data_AF-A0A497QKL6-F1
#
_entry.id   AF-A0A497QKL6-F1
#
_cell.length_a   1.000
_cell.length_b   1.000
_cell.length_c   1.000
_cell.angle_alpha   90.00
_cell.angle_beta   90.00
_cell.angle_gamma   90.00
#
_symmetry.space_group_name_H-M   'P 1'
#
loop_
_entity.id
_entity.type
_entity.pdbx_description
1 polymer ?
#
loop_
_entity_poly.entity_id
_entity_poly.type
_entity_poly.pdbx_seq_one_letter_code
_entity_poly.pdbx_strand_id
1 'polypeptide(L)'
;MKTIYARFGLAEYEKYHPLTKDIIIKTFGAPDKEIKHEQYSVQMIYEDEGLQFYHLETNKDSISDKTQPPAIITCGFSIPFEGKTEEGIILNKSTMRDVIRIFGEETWLTTDQSPYFWIQESGLSFYVKKGDLAEEFPFQKDKQLDKKIIRITVPLVYREEEVAINEEGQIIRTIDEYCIDGTLHDPIIDEEHAEEVCSKCGIILRDRMISMEYSGERAFSKAERERRQTHGSPVNPLIPDLQMATMIDKHASMPENLRKAVKWDSRYSWKQRNMIQATSEIKRIGELLNLPQHVKIYAIKLYRQAFSLGLLKGRSIRAMVAASIYYACGAEKIPRTLQNIVKVSDSTFHQITKCYQSLIKELNLPSPSISPKNLLSSYVSLLHLPHNVEINAGRILDRYEKIYSLSGKDPKGLVAAALYIASQLNKIKISQTKISRTVGITEVTLRNRLREMQKFVKSKKRKKTSEKVSKKGDK
;
A
#
# COMPACT_ATOMS: atom_id res chain seq x y z
N MET A 1 21.25 37.67 -13.46
CA MET A 1 21.36 37.18 -12.07
C MET A 1 20.57 35.89 -11.94
N LYS A 2 21.25 34.78 -11.65
CA LYS A 2 20.66 33.44 -11.45
C LYS A 2 19.90 33.37 -10.11
N THR A 3 18.97 32.41 -9.95
CA THR A 3 18.33 32.12 -8.66
C THR A 3 19.38 31.73 -7.62
N ILE A 4 19.08 31.92 -6.32
CA ILE A 4 20.01 31.65 -5.20
C ILE A 4 20.73 30.29 -5.35
N TYR A 5 20.04 29.25 -5.83
CA TYR A 5 20.61 27.92 -6.08
C TYR A 5 21.47 27.80 -7.34
N ALA A 6 21.06 28.46 -8.43
CA ALA A 6 21.70 28.30 -9.73
C ALA A 6 23.05 29.05 -9.84
N ARG A 7 23.32 30.03 -8.96
CA ARG A 7 24.62 30.73 -8.90
C ARG A 7 25.73 29.87 -8.26
N PHE A 8 25.39 28.86 -7.46
CA PHE A 8 26.33 28.01 -6.72
C PHE A 8 26.47 26.56 -7.21
N GLY A 9 25.79 26.18 -8.31
CA GLY A 9 25.82 24.81 -8.80
C GLY A 9 25.09 23.79 -7.91
N LEU A 10 24.35 24.24 -6.90
CA LEU A 10 23.62 23.38 -5.95
C LEU A 10 22.25 22.93 -6.47
N ALA A 11 21.74 23.53 -7.55
CA ALA A 11 20.48 23.15 -8.19
C ALA A 11 20.49 21.70 -8.71
N GLU A 12 21.66 21.15 -9.04
CA GLU A 12 21.83 19.76 -9.46
C GLU A 12 21.95 18.80 -8.25
N TYR A 13 22.42 19.29 -7.11
CA TYR A 13 22.59 18.51 -5.87
C TYR A 13 21.30 18.40 -5.05
N GLU A 14 20.37 19.35 -5.17
CA GLU A 14 19.02 19.26 -4.58
C GLU A 14 18.25 18.02 -5.04
N LYS A 15 18.57 17.47 -6.21
CA LYS A 15 17.80 16.37 -6.81
C LYS A 15 18.39 14.97 -6.56
N TYR A 16 19.69 14.83 -6.28
CA TYR A 16 20.34 13.52 -6.46
C TYR A 16 21.29 13.03 -5.36
N HIS A 17 21.74 13.83 -4.37
CA HIS A 17 22.54 13.30 -3.24
C HIS A 17 22.47 14.14 -1.95
N PRO A 18 22.63 13.53 -0.76
CA PRO A 18 22.78 14.27 0.47
C PRO A 18 24.06 15.11 0.46
N LEU A 19 23.92 16.43 0.61
CA LEU A 19 25.05 17.34 0.76
C LEU A 19 25.73 17.04 2.09
N THR A 20 26.95 16.54 2.04
CA THR A 20 27.75 16.20 3.23
C THR A 20 28.78 17.28 3.51
N LYS A 21 29.22 17.35 4.77
CA LYS A 21 30.30 18.26 5.22
C LYS A 21 31.55 18.15 4.33
N ASP A 22 31.95 16.94 3.97
CA ASP A 22 33.18 16.69 3.20
C ASP A 22 33.09 17.25 1.78
N ILE A 23 31.91 17.17 1.14
CA ILE A 23 31.69 17.74 -0.20
C ILE A 23 31.80 19.26 -0.15
N ILE A 24 31.26 19.90 0.88
CA ILE A 24 31.36 21.36 1.05
C ILE A 24 32.80 21.79 1.28
N ILE A 25 33.53 21.11 2.17
CA ILE A 25 34.94 21.44 2.44
C ILE A 25 35.79 21.26 1.17
N LYS A 26 35.50 20.23 0.36
CA LYS A 26 36.19 20.04 -0.92
C LYS A 26 35.89 21.13 -1.94
N THR A 27 34.69 21.73 -1.89
CA THR A 27 34.21 22.70 -2.88
C THR A 27 34.58 24.14 -2.51
N PHE A 28 34.44 24.52 -1.24
CA PHE A 28 34.62 25.89 -0.76
C PHE A 28 35.87 26.06 0.14
N GLY A 29 36.57 24.98 0.48
CA GLY A 29 37.69 25.00 1.41
C GLY A 29 37.26 24.89 2.88
N ALA A 30 38.17 25.16 3.81
CA ALA A 30 37.86 25.14 5.23
C ALA A 30 36.99 26.35 5.62
N PRO A 31 36.00 26.20 6.54
CA PRO A 31 35.17 27.31 6.97
C PRO A 31 35.98 28.34 7.77
N ASP A 32 35.64 29.62 7.63
CA ASP A 32 36.29 30.72 8.35
C ASP A 32 35.99 30.66 9.86
N LYS A 33 34.75 30.30 10.20
CA LYS A 33 34.30 30.11 11.59
C LYS A 33 33.37 28.91 11.69
N GLU A 34 33.54 28.15 12.77
CA GLU A 34 32.66 27.04 13.12
C GLU A 34 32.06 27.31 14.51
N ILE A 35 30.74 27.46 14.56
CA ILE A 35 30.00 27.74 15.80
C ILE A 35 29.18 26.50 16.15
N LYS A 36 29.38 25.97 17.35
CA LYS A 36 28.55 24.89 17.89
C LYS A 36 27.34 25.47 18.63
N HIS A 37 26.15 25.12 18.15
CA HIS A 37 24.88 25.48 18.78
C HIS A 37 24.34 24.27 19.55
N GLU A 38 24.40 24.38 20.88
CA GLU A 38 24.03 23.31 21.83
C GLU A 38 24.75 21.97 21.56
N GLN A 39 24.16 20.84 21.97
CA GLN A 39 24.75 19.50 21.83
C GLN A 39 24.52 18.85 20.46
N TYR A 40 23.81 19.51 19.54
CA TYR A 40 23.23 18.82 18.39
C TYR A 40 23.56 19.42 17.03
N SER A 41 23.91 20.71 16.92
CA SER A 41 24.11 21.33 15.60
C SER A 41 25.38 22.16 15.53
N VAL A 42 26.03 22.11 14.37
CA VAL A 42 27.25 22.85 14.07
C VAL A 42 27.00 23.72 12.84
N GLN A 43 27.36 25.00 12.97
CA GLN A 43 27.26 26.00 11.92
C GLN A 43 28.65 26.29 11.36
N MET A 44 28.83 26.06 10.06
CA MET A 44 30.01 26.49 9.30
C MET A 44 29.71 27.82 8.62
N ILE A 45 30.59 28.81 8.79
CA ILE A 45 30.44 30.16 8.25
C ILE A 45 31.60 30.43 7.29
N TYR A 46 31.26 30.87 6.09
CA TYR A 46 32.17 31.38 5.06
C TYR A 46 31.86 32.87 4.88
N GLU A 47 32.65 33.73 5.51
CA GLU A 47 32.40 35.17 5.61
C GLU A 47 32.61 35.88 4.27
N ASP A 48 33.65 35.49 3.52
CA ASP A 48 34.00 36.10 2.24
C ASP A 48 32.91 35.87 1.17
N GLU A 49 32.27 34.70 1.20
CA GLU A 49 31.21 34.30 0.25
C GLU A 49 29.79 34.60 0.78
N GLY A 50 29.66 34.97 2.06
CA GLY A 50 28.37 35.21 2.70
C GLY A 50 27.51 33.96 2.86
N LEU A 51 28.13 32.79 3.06
CA LEU A 51 27.47 31.48 3.13
C LEU A 51 27.55 30.87 4.53
N GLN A 52 26.49 30.17 4.91
CA GLN A 52 26.41 29.48 6.19
C GLN A 52 25.78 28.10 6.00
N PHE A 53 26.37 27.04 6.56
CA PHE A 53 25.83 25.68 6.46
C PHE A 53 25.61 25.11 7.86
N TYR A 54 24.46 24.48 8.06
CA TYR A 54 24.10 23.84 9.32
C TYR A 54 24.03 22.33 9.12
N HIS A 55 24.76 21.59 9.95
CA HIS A 55 24.68 20.13 10.00
C HIS A 55 24.44 19.66 11.44
N LEU A 56 23.77 18.52 11.60
CA LEU A 56 23.63 17.88 12.92
C LEU A 56 24.94 17.14 13.26
N GLU A 57 25.31 17.16 14.53
CA GLU A 57 26.40 16.33 15.07
C GLU A 57 25.79 14.98 15.45
N THR A 58 26.12 13.91 14.72
CA THR A 58 25.64 12.56 15.03
C THR A 58 26.25 12.12 16.37
N ASN A 59 25.40 11.87 17.35
CA ASN A 59 25.81 11.40 18.67
C ASN A 59 26.54 10.05 18.51
N LYS A 60 27.81 9.97 18.93
CA LYS A 60 28.69 8.80 18.70
C LYS A 60 28.21 7.51 19.39
N ASP A 61 27.15 7.58 20.21
CA ASP A 61 26.68 6.51 21.09
C ASP A 61 25.51 5.67 20.53
N SER A 62 24.85 6.08 19.43
CA SER A 62 23.86 5.23 18.74
C SER A 62 24.54 4.31 17.71
N ILE A 63 24.47 3.00 17.93
CA ILE A 63 25.09 1.97 17.07
C ILE A 63 24.42 1.90 15.68
N SER A 64 23.24 2.49 15.49
CA SER A 64 22.48 2.46 14.23
C SER A 64 22.93 3.46 13.17
N ASP A 65 23.61 4.55 13.53
CA ASP A 65 23.78 5.70 12.62
C ASP A 65 25.22 5.87 12.11
N LYS A 66 26.11 4.91 12.40
CA LYS A 66 27.55 4.98 12.04
C LYS A 66 27.84 4.92 10.53
N THR A 67 26.83 4.72 9.70
CA THR A 67 27.00 4.50 8.25
C THR A 67 26.66 5.70 7.39
N GLN A 68 26.14 6.81 7.93
CA GLN A 68 25.84 8.00 7.14
C GLN A 68 26.60 9.24 7.63
N PRO A 69 27.40 9.91 6.78
CA PRO A 69 28.03 11.18 7.14
C PRO A 69 26.96 12.23 7.47
N PRO A 70 27.23 13.16 8.41
CA PRO A 70 26.24 14.16 8.81
C PRO A 70 25.83 14.99 7.60
N ALA A 71 24.58 14.81 7.19
CA ALA A 71 23.99 15.55 6.09
C ALA A 71 23.75 17.00 6.51
N ILE A 72 23.93 17.92 5.58
CA ILE A 72 23.64 19.33 5.77
C ILE A 72 22.14 19.51 5.67
N ILE A 73 21.59 20.27 6.61
CA ILE A 73 20.14 20.38 6.82
C ILE A 73 19.65 21.75 6.39
N THR A 74 20.47 22.79 6.53
CA THR A 74 20.07 24.15 6.19
C THR A 74 21.24 24.93 5.60
N CYS A 75 20.98 25.64 4.50
CA CYS A 75 21.88 26.61 3.89
C CYS A 75 21.40 28.02 4.20
N GLY A 76 22.28 28.89 4.69
CA GLY A 76 22.03 30.29 4.99
C GLY A 76 22.83 31.19 4.07
N PHE A 77 22.20 32.29 3.66
CA PHE A 77 22.78 33.30 2.78
C PHE A 77 22.73 34.66 3.48
N SER A 78 23.87 35.32 3.60
CA SER A 78 24.04 36.64 4.20
C SER A 78 24.91 37.54 3.33
N ILE A 79 24.88 38.84 3.58
CA ILE A 79 25.75 39.83 2.92
C ILE A 79 27.22 39.38 3.07
N PRO A 80 28.05 39.38 2.01
CA PRO A 80 27.93 40.08 0.71
C PRO A 80 27.15 39.37 -0.40
N PHE A 81 26.46 38.27 -0.13
CA PHE A 81 25.84 37.45 -1.18
C PHE A 81 24.75 38.18 -2.01
N GLU A 82 24.92 38.19 -3.33
CA GLU A 82 23.97 38.77 -4.29
C GLU A 82 23.17 37.69 -5.03
N GLY A 83 21.99 37.34 -4.51
CA GLY A 83 21.07 36.35 -5.10
C GLY A 83 19.60 36.78 -5.02
N LYS A 84 18.76 36.19 -5.88
CA LYS A 84 17.29 36.33 -5.85
C LYS A 84 16.60 34.98 -5.66
N THR A 85 15.54 34.92 -4.84
CA THR A 85 14.67 33.73 -4.80
C THR A 85 13.97 33.54 -6.15
N GLU A 86 13.37 32.36 -6.37
CA GLU A 86 12.56 32.10 -7.57
C GLU A 86 11.42 33.11 -7.71
N GLU A 87 10.79 33.43 -6.58
CA GLU A 87 9.74 34.45 -6.44
C GLU A 87 10.26 35.91 -6.44
N GLY A 88 11.55 36.13 -6.70
CA GLY A 88 12.12 37.45 -6.99
C GLY A 88 12.54 38.29 -5.79
N ILE A 89 12.61 37.73 -4.58
CA ILE A 89 13.09 38.43 -3.37
C ILE A 89 14.62 38.54 -3.41
N ILE A 90 15.14 39.75 -3.24
CA ILE A 90 16.57 40.05 -3.30
C ILE A 90 17.09 40.45 -1.91
N LEU A 91 18.14 39.77 -1.44
CA LEU A 91 18.84 40.10 -0.20
C LEU A 91 19.30 41.57 -0.18
N ASN A 92 19.11 42.24 0.97
CA ASN A 92 19.45 43.66 1.21
C ASN A 92 18.76 44.70 0.29
N LYS A 93 17.83 44.28 -0.58
CA LYS A 93 17.00 45.18 -1.41
C LYS A 93 15.52 45.05 -1.09
N SER A 94 15.02 43.83 -0.95
CA SER A 94 13.63 43.55 -0.59
C SER A 94 13.39 43.73 0.91
N THR A 95 12.17 44.15 1.25
CA THR A 95 11.71 44.36 2.62
C THR A 95 10.82 43.21 3.09
N MET A 96 10.58 43.12 4.40
CA MET A 96 9.64 42.13 4.95
C MET A 96 8.20 42.33 4.45
N ARG A 97 7.82 43.56 4.10
CA ARG A 97 6.53 43.84 3.44
C ARG A 97 6.40 43.13 2.09
N ASP A 98 7.50 43.04 1.34
CA ASP A 98 7.51 42.34 0.05
C ASP A 98 7.34 40.83 0.24
N VAL A 99 7.97 40.25 1.28
CA VAL A 99 7.81 38.84 1.65
C VAL A 99 6.35 38.53 1.96
N ILE A 100 5.72 39.32 2.83
CA ILE A 100 4.32 39.11 3.25
C ILE A 100 3.35 39.28 2.08
N ARG A 101 3.62 40.22 1.17
CA ARG A 101 2.79 40.39 -0.04
C ARG A 101 2.83 39.15 -0.94
N ILE A 102 3.99 38.48 -1.04
CA ILE A 102 4.19 37.33 -1.94
C ILE A 102 3.70 36.03 -1.29
N PHE A 103 4.04 35.79 -0.03
CA PHE A 103 3.80 34.51 0.65
C PHE A 103 2.58 34.51 1.60
N GLY A 104 2.12 35.67 2.07
CA GLY A 104 1.01 35.79 3.03
C GLY A 104 1.42 36.31 4.42
N GLU A 105 0.46 36.48 5.32
CA GLU A 105 0.72 36.90 6.71
C GLU A 105 0.90 35.70 7.64
N GLU A 106 2.11 35.54 8.18
CA GLU A 106 2.43 34.50 9.15
C GLU A 106 2.95 35.02 10.50
N THR A 107 3.11 34.09 11.43
CA THR A 107 3.63 34.33 12.78
C THR A 107 5.11 34.68 12.77
N TRP A 108 5.44 35.81 13.39
CA TRP A 108 6.83 36.22 13.64
C TRP A 108 7.46 35.33 14.71
N LEU A 109 8.68 34.87 14.44
CA LEU A 109 9.47 34.05 15.34
C LEU A 109 10.68 34.84 15.87
N THR A 110 11.00 34.60 17.13
CA THR A 110 12.19 35.14 17.78
C THR A 110 12.63 34.26 18.94
N THR A 111 13.91 34.30 19.27
CA THR A 111 14.45 33.69 20.49
C THR A 111 15.25 34.72 21.27
N ASP A 112 15.28 34.59 22.60
CA ASP A 112 15.94 35.55 23.50
C ASP A 112 17.45 35.66 23.23
N GLN A 113 18.06 34.58 22.74
CA GLN A 113 19.48 34.51 22.41
C GLN A 113 19.80 34.94 20.97
N SER A 114 18.81 35.07 20.08
CA SER A 114 19.06 35.48 18.69
C SER A 114 18.93 36.99 18.53
N PRO A 115 19.86 37.63 17.79
CA PRO A 115 19.78 39.05 17.45
C PRO A 115 18.82 39.32 16.27
N TYR A 116 17.96 38.36 15.91
CA TYR A 116 17.12 38.42 14.71
C TYR A 116 15.63 38.17 15.00
N PHE A 117 14.79 38.77 14.18
CA PHE A 117 13.39 38.37 13.96
C PHE A 117 13.29 37.67 12.61
N TRP A 118 12.48 36.63 12.51
CA TRP A 118 12.24 35.98 11.21
C TRP A 118 10.81 35.51 11.01
N ILE A 119 10.48 35.28 9.75
CA ILE A 119 9.25 34.62 9.28
C ILE A 119 9.69 33.36 8.52
N GLN A 120 8.96 32.25 8.69
CA GLN A 120 9.27 30.98 8.05
C GLN A 120 8.14 30.56 7.10
N GLU A 121 8.28 30.88 5.82
CA GLU A 121 7.22 30.69 4.82
C GLU A 121 7.64 29.79 3.68
N SER A 122 6.77 28.87 3.28
CA SER A 122 7.02 27.91 2.18
C SER A 122 8.36 27.16 2.31
N GLY A 123 8.79 26.90 3.55
CA GLY A 123 10.08 26.27 3.81
C GLY A 123 11.29 27.18 3.57
N LEU A 124 11.14 28.50 3.57
CA LEU A 124 12.24 29.48 3.59
C LEU A 124 12.14 30.31 4.88
N SER A 125 13.26 30.71 5.49
CA SER A 125 13.22 31.66 6.61
C SER A 125 13.91 32.97 6.27
N PHE A 126 13.20 34.09 6.47
CA PHE A 126 13.66 35.44 6.15
C PHE A 126 13.97 36.21 7.43
N TYR A 127 15.20 36.71 7.59
CA TYR A 127 15.69 37.32 8.82
C TYR A 127 15.92 38.82 8.71
N VAL A 128 15.59 39.52 9.80
CA VAL A 128 15.82 40.94 10.03
C VAL A 128 16.50 41.14 11.39
N LYS A 129 17.41 42.11 11.49
CA LYS A 129 18.16 42.41 12.73
C LYS A 129 17.29 43.14 13.76
N LYS A 130 17.38 42.72 15.02
CA LYS A 130 16.88 43.44 16.19
C LYS A 130 17.65 44.76 16.36
N GLY A 131 16.98 45.81 16.81
CA GLY A 131 17.65 47.07 17.15
C GLY A 131 18.54 46.93 18.39
N ASP A 132 19.45 47.89 18.62
CA ASP A 132 20.42 47.85 19.72
C ASP A 132 19.83 48.23 21.10
N LEU A 133 18.54 48.58 21.19
CA LEU A 133 17.87 49.03 22.41
C LEU A 133 16.54 48.31 22.62
N ALA A 134 16.12 48.22 23.89
CA ALA A 134 14.87 47.67 24.42
C ALA A 134 13.57 48.36 23.89
N GLU A 135 13.55 48.89 22.68
CA GLU A 135 12.43 49.60 22.04
C GLU A 135 11.48 48.67 21.26
N GLU A 136 11.69 47.36 21.26
CA GLU A 136 10.87 46.42 20.49
C GLU A 136 9.84 45.66 21.35
N PHE A 137 9.64 46.07 22.61
CA PHE A 137 8.58 45.53 23.47
C PHE A 137 7.63 46.63 23.95
N PRO A 138 6.31 46.56 23.64
CA PRO A 138 5.63 45.50 22.89
C PRO A 138 6.01 45.48 21.40
N PHE A 139 6.01 44.28 20.80
CA PHE A 139 6.39 44.03 19.40
C PHE A 139 5.52 44.84 18.42
N GLN A 140 6.10 45.89 17.82
CA GLN A 140 5.42 46.72 16.83
C GLN A 140 5.63 46.15 15.41
N LYS A 141 4.66 45.36 14.93
CA LYS A 141 4.68 44.74 13.59
C LYS A 141 5.01 45.74 12.49
N ASP A 142 4.35 46.91 12.49
CA ASP A 142 4.43 47.89 11.42
C ASP A 142 5.86 48.41 11.18
N LYS A 143 6.66 48.56 12.25
CA LYS A 143 8.06 49.03 12.15
C LYS A 143 9.01 47.98 11.60
N GLN A 144 8.69 46.69 11.73
CA GLN A 144 9.54 45.59 11.27
C GLN A 144 9.33 45.27 9.79
N LEU A 145 8.17 45.64 9.23
CA LEU A 145 7.81 45.41 7.82
C LEU A 145 8.71 46.17 6.84
N ASP A 146 9.15 47.37 7.24
CA ASP A 146 9.99 48.25 6.41
C ASP A 146 11.49 47.89 6.45
N LYS A 147 11.89 47.01 7.36
CA LYS A 147 13.28 46.59 7.46
C LYS A 147 13.66 45.66 6.30
N LYS A 148 14.89 45.84 5.81
CA LYS A 148 15.47 45.03 4.74
C LYS A 148 15.84 43.64 5.25
N ILE A 149 15.70 42.65 4.38
CA ILE A 149 16.08 41.26 4.66
C ILE A 149 17.61 41.17 4.64
N ILE A 150 18.18 40.73 5.76
CA ILE A 150 19.64 40.64 5.94
C ILE A 150 20.13 39.23 5.67
N ARG A 151 19.28 38.23 5.91
CA ARG A 151 19.63 36.83 5.75
C ARG A 151 18.42 36.00 5.33
N ILE A 152 18.66 34.99 4.50
CA ILE A 152 17.68 33.98 4.11
C ILE A 152 18.26 32.61 4.45
N THR A 153 17.48 31.72 5.06
CA THR A 153 17.84 30.30 5.18
C THR A 153 16.87 29.43 4.40
N VAL A 154 17.46 28.37 3.86
CA VAL A 154 16.80 27.32 3.09
C VAL A 154 17.05 26.00 3.82
N PRO A 155 16.04 25.37 4.44
CA PRO A 155 16.09 23.95 4.76
C PRO A 155 16.26 23.11 3.50
N LEU A 156 17.31 22.30 3.47
CA LEU A 156 17.47 21.19 2.55
C LEU A 156 16.59 20.04 3.05
N VAL A 157 15.35 19.98 2.56
CA VAL A 157 14.46 18.85 2.84
C VAL A 157 14.91 17.69 1.96
N TYR A 158 15.57 16.70 2.56
CA TYR A 158 15.70 15.40 1.94
C TYR A 158 14.30 14.81 1.84
N ARG A 159 13.72 14.77 0.64
CA ARG A 159 12.57 13.89 0.41
C ARG A 159 13.08 12.48 0.64
N GLU A 160 12.55 11.81 1.67
CA GLU A 160 12.64 10.35 1.74
C GLU A 160 12.23 9.83 0.36
N GLU A 161 13.13 9.03 -0.23
CA GLU A 161 13.03 8.34 -1.52
C GLU A 161 11.65 8.48 -2.16
N GLU A 162 11.50 9.39 -3.12
CA GLU A 162 10.27 9.44 -3.94
C GLU A 162 10.24 8.18 -4.81
N VAL A 163 9.77 7.10 -4.20
CA VAL A 163 9.30 5.92 -4.90
C VAL A 163 8.15 6.39 -5.78
N ALA A 164 8.34 6.40 -7.09
CA ALA A 164 7.22 6.57 -8.01
C ALA A 164 6.24 5.41 -7.77
N ILE A 165 5.01 5.70 -7.37
CA ILE A 165 3.97 4.70 -7.12
C ILE A 165 2.98 4.80 -8.28
N ASN A 166 2.72 3.68 -8.97
CA ASN A 166 1.64 3.63 -9.96
C ASN A 166 0.26 3.85 -9.33
N GLU A 167 -0.75 4.11 -10.16
CA GLU A 167 -2.17 4.18 -9.75
C GLU A 167 -2.65 2.93 -8.95
N GLU A 168 -1.92 1.82 -9.04
CA GLU A 168 -2.20 0.54 -8.36
C GLU A 168 -1.40 0.32 -7.06
N GLY A 169 -0.61 1.30 -6.61
CA GLY A 169 0.11 1.21 -5.32
C GLY A 169 1.41 0.41 -5.36
N GLN A 170 1.94 0.11 -6.55
CA GLN A 170 3.22 -0.61 -6.72
C GLN A 170 4.37 0.39 -6.85
N ILE A 171 5.48 0.09 -6.18
CA ILE A 171 6.77 0.80 -6.22
C ILE A 171 7.37 0.60 -7.62
N ILE A 172 7.57 1.68 -8.37
CA ILE A 172 7.96 1.59 -9.78
C ILE A 172 9.46 1.58 -9.96
N ARG A 173 10.23 2.53 -9.41
CA ARG A 173 11.69 2.61 -9.66
C ARG A 173 12.45 3.32 -8.55
N THR A 174 13.70 2.89 -8.30
CA THR A 174 14.72 3.61 -7.52
C THR A 174 15.53 4.57 -8.42
N ILE A 175 16.23 5.53 -7.83
CA ILE A 175 17.05 6.56 -8.53
C ILE A 175 18.18 5.93 -9.38
N ASP A 176 18.51 4.66 -9.16
CA ASP A 176 19.58 3.94 -9.87
C ASP A 176 19.23 3.56 -11.32
N GLU A 177 18.03 3.91 -11.83
CA GLU A 177 17.55 3.53 -13.17
C GLU A 177 17.53 4.68 -14.19
N TYR A 178 18.12 5.83 -13.86
CA TYR A 178 18.26 6.96 -14.79
C TYR A 178 19.56 6.85 -15.61
N CYS A 179 19.49 7.02 -16.94
CA CYS A 179 20.70 7.20 -17.76
C CYS A 179 21.34 8.56 -17.45
N ILE A 180 22.63 8.73 -17.77
CA ILE A 180 23.45 9.94 -17.53
C ILE A 180 22.77 11.24 -17.99
N ASP A 181 21.92 11.17 -19.02
CA ASP A 181 21.18 12.33 -19.54
C ASP A 181 19.97 12.75 -18.67
N GLY A 182 19.74 12.10 -17.53
CA GLY A 182 18.61 12.37 -16.62
C GLY A 182 17.24 11.97 -17.18
N THR A 183 17.22 11.26 -18.31
CA THR A 183 16.00 10.77 -18.97
C THR A 183 15.78 9.29 -18.73
N LEU A 184 14.51 8.91 -18.56
CA LEU A 184 14.11 7.53 -18.35
C LEU A 184 14.16 6.80 -19.70
N HIS A 185 15.17 5.95 -19.86
CA HIS A 185 15.29 5.06 -21.01
C HIS A 185 14.96 3.63 -20.57
N ASP A 186 14.43 2.84 -21.50
CA ASP A 186 14.08 1.45 -21.19
C ASP A 186 15.36 0.61 -21.16
N PRO A 187 15.67 -0.04 -20.03
CA PRO A 187 16.82 -0.93 -19.94
C PRO A 187 16.55 -2.25 -20.66
N ILE A 188 17.59 -2.78 -21.30
CA ILE A 188 17.62 -4.13 -21.88
C ILE A 188 18.53 -4.96 -20.99
N ILE A 189 18.05 -6.13 -20.58
CA ILE A 189 18.85 -7.08 -19.81
C ILE A 189 19.61 -7.95 -20.80
N ASP A 190 20.94 -7.88 -20.75
CA ASP A 190 21.82 -8.83 -21.42
C ASP A 190 22.12 -9.98 -20.45
N GLU A 191 21.45 -11.12 -20.68
CA GLU A 191 21.61 -12.32 -19.86
C GLU A 191 22.99 -12.98 -20.01
N GLU A 192 23.68 -12.80 -21.15
CA GLU A 192 24.98 -13.45 -21.40
C GLU A 192 26.10 -12.79 -20.58
N HIS A 193 26.06 -11.45 -20.49
CA HIS A 193 27.02 -10.66 -19.72
C HIS A 193 26.53 -10.36 -18.29
N ALA A 194 25.27 -10.67 -17.97
CA ALA A 194 24.61 -10.32 -16.71
C ALA A 194 24.60 -8.80 -16.46
N GLU A 195 24.36 -8.04 -17.52
CA GLU A 195 24.38 -6.57 -17.53
C GLU A 195 22.99 -6.02 -17.83
N GLU A 196 22.63 -4.90 -17.21
CA GLU A 196 21.45 -4.11 -17.54
C GLU A 196 21.91 -2.90 -18.33
N VAL A 197 21.65 -2.88 -19.65
CA VAL A 197 22.16 -1.88 -20.58
C VAL A 197 21.04 -0.97 -21.04
N CYS A 198 21.27 0.34 -21.04
CA CYS A 198 20.30 1.27 -21.59
C CYS A 198 20.17 1.13 -23.12
N SER A 199 18.93 0.93 -23.61
CA SER A 199 18.62 0.76 -25.03
C SER A 199 19.08 1.91 -25.95
N LYS A 200 19.16 3.14 -25.44
CA LYS A 200 19.52 4.32 -26.26
C LYS A 200 20.96 4.77 -26.09
N CYS A 201 21.44 4.85 -24.84
CA CYS A 201 22.77 5.39 -24.55
C CYS A 201 23.86 4.30 -24.52
N GLY A 202 23.48 3.01 -24.45
CA GLY A 202 24.43 1.89 -24.41
C GLY A 202 25.23 1.80 -23.11
N ILE A 203 24.88 2.61 -22.10
CA ILE A 203 25.52 2.61 -20.79
C ILE A 203 25.01 1.42 -19.98
N ILE A 204 25.93 0.75 -19.29
CA ILE A 204 25.63 -0.31 -18.33
C ILE A 204 25.14 0.36 -17.04
N LEU A 205 23.86 0.17 -16.73
CA LEU A 205 23.21 0.66 -15.51
C LEU A 205 23.51 -0.25 -14.32
N ARG A 206 23.54 -1.57 -14.54
CA ARG A 206 23.93 -2.57 -13.54
C ARG A 206 24.83 -3.61 -14.18
N ASP A 207 25.95 -3.92 -13.53
CA ASP A 207 26.87 -5.00 -13.91
C ASP A 207 26.76 -6.14 -12.88
N ARG A 208 27.06 -7.37 -13.30
CA ARG A 208 27.12 -8.59 -12.47
C ARG A 208 25.80 -8.91 -11.77
N MET A 209 24.69 -8.85 -12.51
CA MET A 209 23.41 -9.28 -11.98
C MET A 209 23.44 -10.76 -11.59
N ILE A 210 23.11 -11.04 -10.34
CA ILE A 210 23.02 -12.41 -9.85
C ILE A 210 21.63 -12.92 -10.21
N SER A 211 21.54 -13.94 -11.09
CA SER A 211 20.26 -14.60 -11.35
C SER A 211 19.79 -15.34 -10.09
N MET A 212 18.65 -14.92 -9.54
CA MET A 212 17.96 -15.64 -8.47
C MET A 212 17.06 -16.76 -9.01
N GLU A 213 16.88 -16.87 -10.33
CA GLU A 213 15.97 -17.84 -10.96
C GLU A 213 16.50 -19.28 -10.89
N TYR A 214 17.83 -19.44 -10.92
CA TYR A 214 18.53 -20.73 -10.81
C TYR A 214 19.00 -21.03 -9.38
N SER A 215 18.20 -20.70 -8.36
CA SER A 215 18.47 -20.95 -6.93
C SER A 215 18.62 -22.43 -6.51
N GLY A 216 18.72 -23.38 -7.45
CA GLY A 216 18.83 -24.82 -7.14
C GLY A 216 17.55 -25.45 -6.57
N GLU A 217 16.46 -24.68 -6.45
CA GLU A 217 15.22 -25.08 -5.76
C GLU A 217 14.35 -26.07 -6.54
N ARG A 218 14.57 -26.23 -7.85
CA ARG A 218 13.79 -27.18 -8.67
C ARG A 218 14.27 -28.61 -8.41
N ALA A 219 13.74 -29.20 -7.35
CA ALA A 219 13.82 -30.61 -7.07
C ALA A 219 12.47 -31.26 -7.34
N PHE A 220 12.45 -32.28 -8.20
CA PHE A 220 11.24 -33.01 -8.54
C PHE A 220 10.92 -34.12 -7.53
N SER A 221 11.93 -34.51 -6.74
CA SER A 221 11.79 -35.50 -5.67
C SER A 221 12.17 -34.91 -4.30
N LYS A 222 11.61 -35.48 -3.24
CA LYS A 222 11.92 -35.07 -1.85
C LYS A 222 13.40 -35.29 -1.50
N ALA A 223 13.98 -36.42 -1.94
CA ALA A 223 15.39 -36.75 -1.68
C ALA A 223 16.37 -35.83 -2.43
N GLU A 224 16.01 -35.40 -3.64
CA GLU A 224 16.78 -34.40 -4.38
C GLU A 224 16.69 -33.03 -3.70
N ARG A 225 15.51 -32.67 -3.18
CA ARG A 225 15.29 -31.44 -2.42
C ARG A 225 16.14 -31.40 -1.16
N GLU A 226 16.14 -32.47 -0.36
CA GLU A 226 16.94 -32.56 0.87
C GLU A 226 18.45 -32.45 0.61
N ARG A 227 18.94 -32.98 -0.52
CA ARG A 227 20.37 -32.86 -0.91
C ARG A 227 20.76 -31.47 -1.41
N ARG A 228 19.84 -30.79 -2.11
CA ARG A 228 20.10 -29.46 -2.71
C ARG A 228 19.77 -28.31 -1.78
N GLN A 229 19.01 -28.54 -0.70
CA GLN A 229 18.71 -27.54 0.31
C GLN A 229 19.98 -27.18 1.10
N THR A 230 20.65 -26.10 0.67
CA THR A 230 21.83 -25.52 1.34
C THR A 230 21.46 -24.39 2.30
N HIS A 231 20.24 -23.85 2.18
CA HIS A 231 19.73 -22.74 2.98
C HIS A 231 18.39 -23.08 3.66
N GLY A 232 17.97 -22.20 4.58
CA GLY A 232 16.75 -22.37 5.38
C GLY A 232 15.45 -22.47 4.56
N SER A 233 14.34 -22.78 5.24
CA SER A 233 13.02 -22.85 4.60
C SER A 233 12.62 -21.50 4.00
N PRO A 234 11.94 -21.48 2.82
CA PRO A 234 11.43 -20.24 2.26
C PRO A 234 10.43 -19.58 3.20
N VAL A 235 10.41 -18.25 3.19
CA VAL A 235 9.46 -17.45 3.97
C VAL A 235 8.06 -17.68 3.40
N ASN A 236 7.21 -18.37 4.17
CA ASN A 236 5.84 -18.61 3.79
C ASN A 236 4.91 -17.73 4.65
N PRO A 237 4.11 -16.82 4.04
CA PRO A 237 3.16 -15.99 4.78
C PRO A 237 2.11 -16.80 5.56
N LEU A 238 1.86 -18.06 5.14
CA LEU A 238 1.00 -19.01 5.85
C LEU A 238 1.66 -19.69 7.05
N ILE A 239 2.89 -19.33 7.40
CA ILE A 239 3.50 -19.68 8.66
C ILE A 239 3.40 -18.42 9.52
N PRO A 240 2.90 -18.51 10.77
CA PRO A 240 2.89 -17.38 11.68
C PRO A 240 4.29 -16.75 11.75
N ASP A 241 4.39 -15.43 11.92
CA ASP A 241 5.65 -14.71 12.11
C ASP A 241 6.25 -15.08 13.48
N LEU A 242 6.71 -16.31 13.59
CA LEU A 242 7.62 -16.80 14.59
C LEU A 242 9.00 -16.40 14.11
N GLN A 243 9.32 -15.10 14.08
CA GLN A 243 10.66 -14.49 13.93
C GLN A 243 11.82 -15.47 13.58
N MET A 244 11.81 -16.08 12.39
CA MET A 244 12.79 -17.10 11.98
C MET A 244 13.09 -18.21 13.03
N ALA A 245 12.09 -18.60 13.82
CA ALA A 245 12.24 -19.55 14.89
C ALA A 245 12.23 -20.99 14.34
N THR A 246 13.22 -21.77 14.73
CA THR A 246 13.28 -23.21 14.47
C THR A 246 12.47 -23.94 15.54
N MET A 247 11.62 -24.89 15.14
CA MET A 247 10.93 -25.77 16.08
C MET A 247 11.76 -27.03 16.35
N ILE A 248 11.98 -27.35 17.62
CA ILE A 248 12.62 -28.61 18.02
C ILE A 248 11.57 -29.74 17.94
N ASP A 249 11.87 -30.80 17.21
CA ASP A 249 10.97 -31.96 17.12
C ASP A 249 10.90 -32.70 18.47
N LYS A 250 9.69 -32.74 19.04
CA LYS A 250 9.39 -33.44 20.30
C LYS A 250 9.39 -34.96 20.17
N HIS A 251 9.30 -35.50 18.94
CA HIS A 251 9.24 -36.93 18.67
C HIS A 251 10.61 -37.56 18.38
N ALA A 252 11.64 -36.74 18.20
CA ALA A 252 13.00 -37.22 18.04
C ALA A 252 13.50 -37.93 19.33
N SER A 253 14.38 -38.92 19.16
CA SER A 253 15.07 -39.54 20.29
C SER A 253 16.07 -38.54 20.88
N MET A 254 15.68 -37.88 21.98
CA MET A 254 16.42 -36.78 22.58
C MET A 254 16.84 -37.10 24.03
N PRO A 255 18.03 -36.65 24.47
CA PRO A 255 18.42 -36.68 25.87
C PRO A 255 17.44 -35.92 26.77
N GLU A 256 17.33 -36.30 28.04
CA GLU A 256 16.36 -35.72 28.99
C GLU A 256 16.53 -34.18 29.17
N ASN A 257 17.76 -33.66 29.08
CA ASN A 257 18.03 -32.23 29.15
C ASN A 257 17.41 -31.46 27.97
N LEU A 258 17.44 -32.05 26.77
CA LEU A 258 16.81 -31.47 25.58
C LEU A 258 15.29 -31.57 25.64
N ARG A 259 14.73 -32.62 26.26
CA ARG A 259 13.28 -32.68 26.55
C ARG A 259 12.82 -31.56 27.46
N LYS A 260 13.65 -31.17 28.44
CA LYS A 260 13.38 -29.96 29.24
C LYS A 260 13.38 -28.74 28.33
N ALA A 261 14.41 -28.52 27.52
CA ALA A 261 14.44 -27.39 26.57
C ALA A 261 13.19 -27.31 25.67
N VAL A 262 12.72 -28.43 25.10
CA VAL A 262 11.47 -28.50 24.31
C VAL A 262 10.24 -28.06 25.11
N LYS A 263 10.14 -28.44 26.39
CA LYS A 263 9.04 -28.00 27.26
C LYS A 263 9.09 -26.48 27.50
N TRP A 264 10.29 -25.90 27.62
CA TRP A 264 10.46 -24.46 27.79
C TRP A 264 10.13 -23.69 26.51
N ASP A 265 10.57 -24.22 25.35
CA ASP A 265 10.29 -23.68 24.01
C ASP A 265 8.80 -23.73 23.64
N SER A 266 8.09 -24.76 24.11
CA SER A 266 6.63 -24.90 23.91
C SER A 266 5.80 -23.80 24.59
N ARG A 267 6.40 -22.93 25.41
CA ARG A 267 5.70 -21.83 26.09
C ARG A 267 5.53 -20.63 25.18
N TYR A 268 4.56 -20.72 24.30
CA TYR A 268 4.17 -19.63 23.42
C TYR A 268 3.40 -18.53 24.17
N SER A 269 3.74 -17.28 23.84
CA SER A 269 2.93 -16.12 24.19
C SER A 269 1.49 -16.30 23.70
N TRP A 270 0.51 -15.71 24.40
CA TRP A 270 -0.89 -15.73 23.98
C TRP A 270 -1.04 -15.27 22.51
N LYS A 271 -0.27 -14.26 22.10
CA LYS A 271 -0.27 -13.72 20.72
C LYS A 271 0.15 -14.79 19.70
N GLN A 272 1.22 -15.52 19.99
CA GLN A 272 1.75 -16.58 19.13
C GLN A 272 0.78 -17.76 19.05
N ARG A 273 0.23 -18.21 20.19
CA ARG A 273 -0.78 -19.29 20.21
C ARG A 273 -2.01 -18.94 19.38
N ASN A 274 -2.48 -17.71 19.49
CA ASN A 274 -3.61 -17.21 18.71
C ASN A 274 -3.33 -17.28 17.20
N MET A 275 -2.17 -16.80 16.76
CA MET A 275 -1.79 -16.85 15.34
C MET A 275 -1.59 -18.27 14.80
N ILE A 276 -1.00 -19.17 15.59
CA ILE A 276 -0.87 -20.59 15.23
C ILE A 276 -2.25 -21.22 15.03
N GLN A 277 -3.17 -21.01 15.99
CA GLN A 277 -4.54 -21.52 15.91
C GLN A 277 -5.31 -20.94 14.72
N ALA A 278 -5.18 -19.64 14.47
CA ALA A 278 -5.84 -18.99 13.35
C ALA A 278 -5.33 -19.54 12.01
N THR A 279 -4.01 -19.69 11.89
CA THR A 279 -3.36 -20.19 10.68
C THR A 279 -3.71 -21.65 10.39
N SER A 280 -3.71 -22.51 11.41
CA SER A 280 -4.16 -23.90 11.24
C SER A 280 -5.61 -23.97 10.80
N GLU A 281 -6.46 -23.08 11.31
CA GLU A 281 -7.88 -23.07 10.97
C GLU A 281 -8.15 -22.50 9.58
N ILE A 282 -7.37 -21.51 9.13
CA ILE A 282 -7.41 -21.04 7.74
C ILE A 282 -7.00 -22.15 6.78
N LYS A 283 -5.95 -22.92 7.10
CA LYS A 283 -5.54 -24.07 6.30
C LYS A 283 -6.65 -25.13 6.25
N ARG A 284 -7.20 -25.52 7.39
CA ARG A 284 -8.30 -26.49 7.49
C ARG A 284 -9.52 -26.09 6.67
N ILE A 285 -10.03 -24.87 6.86
CA ILE A 285 -11.22 -24.39 6.12
C ILE A 285 -10.89 -24.23 4.63
N GLY A 286 -9.69 -23.74 4.31
CA GLY A 286 -9.23 -23.58 2.94
C GLY A 286 -9.16 -24.91 2.19
N GLU A 287 -8.66 -25.96 2.82
CA GLU A 287 -8.60 -27.32 2.26
C GLU A 287 -10.00 -27.92 2.09
N LEU A 288 -10.86 -27.83 3.11
CA LEU A 288 -12.24 -28.34 3.04
C LEU A 288 -13.07 -27.65 1.95
N LEU A 289 -12.77 -26.39 1.64
CA LEU A 289 -13.41 -25.63 0.57
C LEU A 289 -12.62 -25.64 -0.76
N ASN A 290 -11.51 -26.39 -0.86
CA ASN A 290 -10.61 -26.42 -2.01
C ASN A 290 -10.25 -25.00 -2.52
N LEU A 291 -9.86 -24.10 -1.61
CA LEU A 291 -9.46 -22.74 -1.94
C LEU A 291 -8.01 -22.69 -2.43
N PRO A 292 -7.71 -21.88 -3.45
CA PRO A 292 -6.35 -21.72 -3.95
C PRO A 292 -5.46 -21.03 -2.91
N GLN A 293 -4.14 -21.19 -3.09
CA GLN A 293 -3.14 -20.71 -2.14
C GLN A 293 -3.20 -19.19 -1.92
N HIS A 294 -3.38 -18.40 -2.99
CA HIS A 294 -3.43 -16.93 -2.90
C HIS A 294 -4.57 -16.44 -2.00
N VAL A 295 -5.76 -17.06 -2.04
CA VAL A 295 -6.88 -16.71 -1.16
C VAL A 295 -6.54 -16.97 0.31
N LYS A 296 -5.87 -18.09 0.60
CA LYS A 296 -5.45 -18.42 1.97
C LYS A 296 -4.43 -17.41 2.48
N ILE A 297 -3.50 -16.98 1.63
CA ILE A 297 -2.50 -15.94 1.95
C ILE A 297 -3.20 -14.62 2.24
N TYR A 298 -4.14 -14.21 1.39
CA TYR A 298 -4.88 -12.98 1.57
C TYR A 298 -5.74 -12.99 2.84
N ALA A 299 -6.40 -14.10 3.15
CA ALA A 299 -7.14 -14.28 4.40
C ALA A 299 -6.25 -14.13 5.64
N ILE A 300 -5.02 -14.65 5.60
CA ILE A 300 -4.05 -14.47 6.70
C ILE A 300 -3.59 -13.03 6.81
N LYS A 301 -3.33 -12.34 5.69
CA LYS A 301 -2.96 -10.91 5.69
C LYS A 301 -4.04 -10.08 6.39
N LEU A 302 -5.30 -10.30 6.05
CA LEU A 302 -6.44 -9.63 6.70
C LEU A 302 -6.53 -9.97 8.19
N TYR A 303 -6.32 -11.24 8.55
CA TYR A 303 -6.32 -11.65 9.94
C TYR A 303 -5.20 -11.00 10.76
N ARG A 304 -3.99 -10.87 10.20
CA ARG A 304 -2.85 -10.18 10.81
C ARG A 304 -3.13 -8.70 11.03
N GLN A 305 -3.72 -8.02 10.04
CA GLN A 305 -4.14 -6.62 10.18
C GLN A 305 -5.22 -6.46 11.26
N ALA A 306 -6.20 -7.36 11.31
CA ALA A 306 -7.21 -7.33 12.36
C ALA A 306 -6.60 -7.59 13.75
N PHE A 307 -5.56 -8.41 13.83
CA PHE A 307 -4.83 -8.69 15.06
C PHE A 307 -4.02 -7.48 15.54
N SER A 308 -3.30 -6.78 14.65
CA SER A 308 -2.52 -5.60 15.00
C SER A 308 -3.38 -4.46 15.55
N LEU A 309 -4.60 -4.31 15.02
CA LEU A 309 -5.61 -3.36 15.51
C LEU A 309 -6.33 -3.82 16.80
N GLY A 310 -6.05 -5.02 17.31
CA GLY A 310 -6.65 -5.51 18.56
C GLY A 310 -8.12 -5.93 18.46
N LEU A 311 -8.66 -6.12 17.24
CA LEU A 311 -10.08 -6.41 16.98
C LEU A 311 -10.56 -7.78 17.49
N LEU A 312 -9.65 -8.62 17.96
CA LEU A 312 -9.90 -9.99 18.40
C LEU A 312 -10.32 -10.10 19.87
N LYS A 313 -10.10 -9.06 20.67
CA LYS A 313 -10.43 -9.09 22.11
C LYS A 313 -11.94 -9.28 22.29
N GLY A 314 -12.33 -10.36 22.98
CA GLY A 314 -13.75 -10.70 23.22
C GLY A 314 -14.49 -11.35 22.05
N ARG A 315 -13.80 -11.69 20.94
CA ARG A 315 -14.41 -12.35 19.77
C ARG A 315 -13.82 -13.75 19.57
N SER A 316 -14.59 -14.65 18.96
CA SER A 316 -14.12 -16.00 18.62
C SER A 316 -13.07 -15.95 17.51
N ILE A 317 -11.93 -16.61 17.75
CA ILE A 317 -10.84 -16.77 16.78
C ILE A 317 -11.37 -17.45 15.50
N ARG A 318 -12.12 -18.53 15.66
CA ARG A 318 -12.70 -19.30 14.54
C ARG A 318 -13.67 -18.46 13.71
N ALA A 319 -14.49 -17.63 14.37
CA ALA A 319 -15.45 -16.77 13.68
C ALA A 319 -14.75 -15.66 12.88
N MET A 320 -13.67 -15.08 13.43
CA MET A 320 -12.88 -14.07 12.73
C MET A 320 -12.12 -14.66 11.53
N VAL A 321 -11.57 -15.88 11.69
CA VAL A 321 -10.95 -16.64 10.61
C VAL A 321 -11.95 -16.87 9.48
N ALA A 322 -13.14 -17.40 9.80
CA ALA A 322 -14.19 -17.64 8.82
C ALA A 322 -14.63 -16.36 8.10
N ALA A 323 -14.73 -15.24 8.82
CA ALA A 323 -15.04 -13.93 8.24
C ALA A 323 -13.93 -13.42 7.29
N SER A 324 -12.66 -13.62 7.66
CA SER A 324 -11.50 -13.23 6.84
C SER A 324 -11.45 -14.02 5.54
N ILE A 325 -11.72 -15.34 5.59
CA ILE A 325 -11.82 -16.19 4.41
C ILE A 325 -12.99 -15.78 3.52
N TYR A 326 -14.15 -15.46 4.12
CA TYR A 326 -15.32 -15.01 3.37
C TYR A 326 -15.02 -13.71 2.59
N TYR A 327 -14.38 -12.75 3.25
CA TYR A 327 -13.95 -11.51 2.60
C TYR A 327 -12.95 -11.79 1.47
N ALA A 328 -11.91 -12.60 1.73
CA ALA A 328 -10.90 -12.94 0.75
C ALA A 328 -11.48 -13.62 -0.50
N CYS A 329 -12.44 -14.53 -0.33
CA CYS A 329 -13.16 -15.13 -1.45
C CYS A 329 -13.93 -14.08 -2.28
N GLY A 330 -14.57 -13.11 -1.61
CA GLY A 330 -15.28 -12.03 -2.27
C GLY A 330 -14.37 -11.12 -3.08
N ALA A 331 -13.21 -10.74 -2.52
CA ALA A 331 -12.22 -9.89 -3.18
C ALA A 331 -11.62 -10.57 -4.43
N GLU A 332 -11.26 -11.84 -4.32
CA GLU A 332 -10.69 -12.65 -5.42
C GLU A 332 -11.77 -13.16 -6.40
N LYS A 333 -13.03 -12.70 -6.26
CA LYS A 333 -14.17 -13.10 -7.08
C LYS A 333 -14.44 -14.61 -7.09
N ILE A 334 -13.95 -15.36 -6.10
CA ILE A 334 -14.22 -16.78 -5.93
C ILE A 334 -15.54 -16.97 -5.19
N PRO A 335 -16.58 -17.48 -5.85
CA PRO A 335 -17.93 -17.47 -5.32
C PRO A 335 -18.12 -18.51 -4.22
N ARG A 336 -17.99 -18.08 -2.96
CA ARG A 336 -18.33 -18.88 -1.78
C ARG A 336 -19.43 -18.18 -0.98
N THR A 337 -20.55 -18.87 -0.78
CA THR A 337 -21.64 -18.31 0.02
C THR A 337 -21.33 -18.45 1.51
N LEU A 338 -21.83 -17.52 2.31
CA LEU A 338 -21.62 -17.55 3.76
C LEU A 338 -22.09 -18.87 4.39
N GLN A 339 -23.19 -19.45 3.91
CA GLN A 339 -23.67 -20.77 4.34
C GLN A 339 -22.66 -21.90 4.07
N ASN A 340 -21.87 -21.83 2.98
CA ASN A 340 -20.86 -22.85 2.70
C ASN A 340 -19.73 -22.80 3.72
N ILE A 341 -19.33 -21.59 4.13
CA ILE A 341 -18.31 -21.40 5.16
C ILE A 341 -18.83 -21.85 6.52
N VAL A 342 -20.07 -21.48 6.86
CA VAL A 342 -20.73 -21.88 8.12
C VAL A 342 -20.79 -23.40 8.27
N LYS A 343 -21.06 -24.14 7.18
CA LYS A 343 -21.08 -25.62 7.21
C LYS A 343 -19.74 -26.25 7.57
N VAL A 344 -18.64 -25.59 7.24
CA VAL A 344 -17.27 -26.09 7.40
C VAL A 344 -16.63 -25.55 8.70
N SER A 345 -17.10 -24.39 9.15
CA SER A 345 -16.64 -23.72 10.37
C SER A 345 -17.46 -24.15 11.59
N ASP A 346 -16.83 -24.23 12.75
CA ASP A 346 -17.52 -24.54 14.02
C ASP A 346 -18.22 -23.30 14.63
N SER A 347 -18.49 -22.27 13.82
CA SER A 347 -19.03 -20.98 14.28
C SER A 347 -20.42 -20.72 13.71
N THR A 348 -21.24 -20.01 14.49
CA THR A 348 -22.62 -19.72 14.07
C THR A 348 -22.67 -18.62 13.01
N PHE A 349 -23.72 -18.66 12.17
CA PHE A 349 -23.95 -17.66 11.11
C PHE A 349 -23.92 -16.21 11.64
N HIS A 350 -24.54 -15.97 12.79
CA HIS A 350 -24.58 -14.64 13.41
C HIS A 350 -23.19 -14.16 13.86
N GLN A 351 -22.38 -15.03 14.47
CA GLN A 351 -21.03 -14.68 14.91
C GLN A 351 -20.13 -14.31 13.74
N ILE A 352 -20.17 -15.07 12.64
CA ILE A 352 -19.36 -14.80 11.45
C ILE A 352 -19.80 -13.48 10.81
N THR A 353 -21.11 -13.24 10.69
CA THR A 353 -21.63 -11.99 10.12
C THR A 353 -21.21 -10.77 10.93
N LYS A 354 -21.29 -10.85 12.27
CA LYS A 354 -20.84 -9.78 13.16
C LYS A 354 -19.33 -9.52 13.01
N CYS A 355 -18.51 -10.57 12.98
CA CYS A 355 -17.07 -10.44 12.77
C CYS A 355 -16.75 -9.85 11.39
N TYR A 356 -17.46 -10.26 10.34
CA TYR A 356 -17.30 -9.72 8.98
C TYR A 356 -17.64 -8.23 8.91
N GLN A 357 -18.75 -7.80 9.51
CA GLN A 357 -19.11 -6.39 9.57
C GLN A 357 -18.08 -5.57 10.33
N SER A 358 -17.58 -6.07 11.45
CA SER A 358 -16.50 -5.40 12.17
C SER A 358 -15.22 -5.34 11.35
N LEU A 359 -14.83 -6.43 10.68
CA LEU A 359 -13.63 -6.48 9.84
C LEU A 359 -13.69 -5.41 8.74
N ILE A 360 -14.82 -5.28 8.05
CA ILE A 360 -15.03 -4.26 7.01
C ILE A 360 -14.93 -2.84 7.57
N LYS A 361 -15.63 -2.58 8.67
CA LYS A 361 -15.70 -1.24 9.27
C LYS A 361 -14.34 -0.77 9.79
N GLU A 362 -13.61 -1.66 10.45
CA GLU A 362 -12.38 -1.30 11.17
C GLU A 362 -11.17 -1.23 10.23
N LEU A 363 -11.15 -2.06 9.18
CA LEU A 363 -10.11 -2.03 8.15
C LEU A 363 -10.45 -1.10 6.98
N ASN A 364 -11.57 -0.37 7.02
CA ASN A 364 -12.07 0.48 5.94
C ASN A 364 -12.09 -0.21 4.56
N LEU A 365 -12.47 -1.48 4.55
CA LEU A 365 -12.42 -2.31 3.36
C LEU A 365 -13.69 -2.12 2.51
N PRO A 366 -13.60 -2.14 1.16
CA PRO A 366 -14.79 -2.20 0.34
C PRO A 366 -15.51 -3.52 0.59
N SER A 367 -16.85 -3.52 0.66
CA SER A 367 -17.63 -4.75 0.79
C SER A 367 -17.82 -5.38 -0.61
N PRO A 368 -17.10 -6.47 -0.96
CA PRO A 368 -17.31 -7.11 -2.25
C PRO A 368 -18.72 -7.70 -2.32
N SER A 369 -19.44 -7.39 -3.40
CA SER A 369 -20.72 -8.03 -3.69
C SER A 369 -20.49 -9.30 -4.51
N ILE A 370 -21.15 -10.40 -4.12
CA ILE A 370 -21.06 -11.66 -4.86
C ILE A 370 -21.93 -11.55 -6.11
N SER A 371 -21.30 -11.60 -7.29
CA SER A 371 -22.04 -11.62 -8.55
C SER A 371 -22.84 -12.93 -8.67
N PRO A 372 -24.14 -12.87 -9.05
CA PRO A 372 -24.95 -14.07 -9.31
C PRO A 372 -24.30 -15.01 -10.33
N LYS A 373 -23.62 -14.45 -11.34
CA LYS A 373 -22.98 -15.19 -12.42
C LYS A 373 -21.93 -16.17 -11.93
N ASN A 374 -21.08 -15.76 -10.98
CA ASN A 374 -20.00 -16.62 -10.49
C ASN A 374 -20.57 -17.86 -9.77
N LEU A 375 -21.71 -17.75 -9.10
CA LEU A 375 -22.36 -18.88 -8.42
C LEU A 375 -22.95 -19.93 -9.37
N LEU A 376 -23.19 -19.57 -10.64
CA LEU A 376 -23.92 -20.39 -11.60
C LEU A 376 -23.24 -21.75 -11.83
N SER A 377 -21.94 -21.74 -12.15
CA SER A 377 -21.17 -22.95 -12.46
C SER A 377 -21.18 -23.94 -11.30
N SER A 378 -21.06 -23.44 -10.06
CA SER A 378 -21.13 -24.30 -8.87
C SER A 378 -22.50 -24.99 -8.74
N TYR A 379 -23.59 -24.27 -8.97
CA TYR A 379 -24.93 -24.85 -8.84
C TYR A 379 -25.33 -25.76 -10.01
N VAL A 380 -24.87 -25.47 -11.23
CA VAL A 380 -25.04 -26.35 -12.40
C VAL A 380 -24.38 -27.69 -12.15
N SER A 381 -23.14 -27.69 -11.64
CA SER A 381 -22.41 -28.89 -11.27
C SER A 381 -23.11 -29.69 -10.17
N LEU A 382 -23.60 -29.02 -9.13
CA LEU A 382 -24.37 -29.66 -8.04
C LEU A 382 -25.71 -30.27 -8.51
N LEU A 383 -26.33 -29.68 -9.53
CA LEU A 383 -27.59 -30.17 -10.11
C LEU A 383 -27.40 -31.18 -11.24
N HIS A 384 -26.15 -31.44 -11.66
CA HIS A 384 -25.78 -32.25 -12.82
C HIS A 384 -26.49 -31.83 -14.11
N LEU A 385 -26.49 -30.52 -14.39
CA LEU A 385 -27.12 -29.95 -15.58
C LEU A 385 -26.12 -29.81 -16.74
N PRO A 386 -26.59 -29.95 -18.00
CA PRO A 386 -25.71 -29.79 -19.14
C PRO A 386 -25.28 -28.33 -19.32
N HIS A 387 -24.09 -28.14 -19.88
CA HIS A 387 -23.48 -26.83 -20.09
C HIS A 387 -24.37 -25.84 -20.88
N ASN A 388 -25.24 -26.34 -21.77
CA ASN A 388 -26.24 -25.54 -22.49
C ASN A 388 -27.21 -24.78 -21.55
N VAL A 389 -27.52 -25.33 -20.38
CA VAL A 389 -28.35 -24.66 -19.37
C VAL A 389 -27.57 -23.54 -18.70
N GLU A 390 -26.29 -23.75 -18.42
CA GLU A 390 -25.40 -22.76 -17.83
C GLU A 390 -25.28 -21.52 -18.73
N ILE A 391 -24.95 -21.71 -20.02
CA ILE A 391 -24.83 -20.59 -20.97
C ILE A 391 -26.15 -19.80 -21.05
N ASN A 392 -27.29 -20.50 -21.14
CA ASN A 392 -28.59 -19.86 -21.23
C ASN A 392 -28.96 -19.11 -19.94
N ALA A 393 -28.66 -19.67 -18.77
CA ALA A 393 -28.91 -19.03 -17.49
C ALA A 393 -28.02 -17.80 -17.29
N GLY A 394 -26.74 -17.87 -17.65
CA GLY A 394 -25.82 -16.73 -17.65
C GLY A 394 -26.32 -15.60 -18.54
N ARG A 395 -26.79 -15.90 -19.76
CA ARG A 395 -27.39 -14.91 -20.66
C ARG A 395 -28.68 -14.29 -20.11
N ILE A 396 -29.47 -15.03 -19.34
CA ILE A 396 -30.67 -14.51 -18.69
C ILE A 396 -30.27 -13.54 -17.57
N LEU A 397 -29.29 -13.91 -16.74
CA LEU A 397 -28.75 -13.06 -15.68
C LEU A 397 -28.16 -11.78 -16.25
N ASP A 398 -27.21 -11.86 -17.19
CA ASP A 398 -26.58 -10.67 -17.81
C ASP A 398 -27.61 -9.67 -18.38
N ARG A 399 -28.71 -10.18 -18.94
CA ARG A 399 -29.80 -9.33 -19.45
C ARG A 399 -30.68 -8.75 -18.36
N TYR A 400 -30.89 -9.49 -17.28
CA TYR A 400 -31.65 -9.04 -16.13
C TYR A 400 -30.92 -7.92 -15.39
N GLU A 401 -29.62 -8.07 -15.18
CA GLU A 401 -28.75 -7.08 -14.52
C GLU A 401 -28.69 -5.75 -15.26
N LYS A 402 -28.74 -5.76 -16.60
CA LYS A 402 -28.74 -4.54 -17.42
C LYS A 402 -30.00 -3.67 -17.28
N ILE A 403 -31.11 -4.24 -16.82
CA ILE A 403 -32.42 -3.58 -16.86
C ILE A 403 -32.97 -3.36 -15.44
N TYR A 404 -32.69 -4.27 -14.52
CA TYR A 404 -33.17 -4.21 -13.15
C TYR A 404 -32.01 -4.09 -12.18
N SER A 405 -32.17 -3.22 -11.18
CA SER A 405 -31.24 -3.17 -10.06
C SER A 405 -31.27 -4.48 -9.27
N LEU A 406 -30.08 -5.03 -9.03
CA LEU A 406 -29.84 -6.20 -8.16
C LEU A 406 -29.87 -5.83 -6.68
N SER A 407 -29.90 -4.54 -6.35
CA SER A 407 -29.77 -4.07 -4.97
C SER A 407 -30.86 -4.64 -4.08
N GLY A 408 -30.46 -5.16 -2.92
CA GLY A 408 -31.36 -5.76 -1.93
C GLY A 408 -31.93 -7.14 -2.31
N LYS A 409 -31.55 -7.72 -3.45
CA LYS A 409 -32.00 -9.06 -3.86
C LYS A 409 -30.92 -10.10 -3.55
N ASP A 410 -31.32 -11.18 -2.89
CA ASP A 410 -30.42 -12.31 -2.64
C ASP A 410 -29.95 -12.93 -3.99
N PRO A 411 -28.63 -12.93 -4.28
CA PRO A 411 -28.08 -13.47 -5.52
C PRO A 411 -28.42 -14.95 -5.71
N LYS A 412 -28.53 -15.74 -4.62
CA LYS A 412 -28.90 -17.17 -4.72
C LYS A 412 -30.28 -17.37 -5.36
N GLY A 413 -31.25 -16.54 -4.95
CA GLY A 413 -32.61 -16.58 -5.46
C GLY A 413 -32.69 -16.25 -6.96
N LEU A 414 -31.87 -15.31 -7.43
CA LEU A 414 -31.81 -14.94 -8.85
C LEU A 414 -31.20 -16.06 -9.69
N VAL A 415 -30.11 -16.68 -9.21
CA VAL A 415 -29.47 -17.82 -9.89
C VAL A 415 -30.44 -18.99 -9.99
N ALA A 416 -31.13 -19.33 -8.90
CA ALA A 416 -32.08 -20.43 -8.89
C ALA A 416 -33.25 -20.22 -9.87
N ALA A 417 -33.77 -19.00 -9.96
CA ALA A 417 -34.82 -18.65 -10.91
C ALA A 417 -34.31 -18.69 -12.37
N ALA A 418 -33.11 -18.17 -12.63
CA ALA A 418 -32.49 -18.21 -13.95
C ALA A 418 -32.22 -19.65 -14.42
N LEU A 419 -31.71 -20.51 -13.54
CA LEU A 419 -31.47 -21.93 -13.82
C LEU A 419 -32.77 -22.67 -14.13
N TYR A 420 -33.84 -22.41 -13.38
CA TYR A 420 -35.14 -23.03 -13.66
C TYR A 420 -35.68 -22.63 -15.04
N ILE A 421 -35.61 -21.34 -15.39
CA ILE A 421 -36.07 -20.84 -16.70
C ILE A 421 -35.20 -21.43 -17.83
N ALA A 422 -33.88 -21.44 -17.66
CA ALA A 422 -32.95 -22.02 -18.64
C ALA A 422 -33.17 -23.52 -18.84
N SER A 423 -33.52 -24.24 -17.77
CA SER A 423 -33.86 -25.67 -17.84
C SER A 423 -35.15 -25.90 -18.61
N GLN A 424 -36.18 -25.06 -18.38
CA GLN A 424 -37.43 -25.12 -19.16
C GLN A 424 -37.20 -24.82 -20.65
N LEU A 425 -36.34 -23.85 -20.99
CA LEU A 425 -36.00 -23.53 -22.38
C LEU A 425 -35.30 -24.70 -23.09
N ASN A 426 -34.46 -25.44 -22.37
CA ASN A 426 -33.77 -26.62 -22.88
C ASN A 426 -34.60 -27.93 -22.76
N LYS A 427 -35.90 -27.83 -22.42
CA LYS A 427 -36.82 -28.97 -22.23
C LYS A 427 -36.39 -29.98 -21.14
N ILE A 428 -35.57 -29.56 -20.18
CA ILE A 428 -35.14 -30.39 -19.05
C ILE A 428 -36.10 -30.16 -17.88
N LYS A 429 -36.76 -31.23 -17.43
CA LYS A 429 -37.71 -31.19 -16.31
C LYS A 429 -36.94 -31.27 -14.99
N ILE A 430 -36.95 -30.18 -14.23
CA ILE A 430 -36.41 -30.14 -12.87
C ILE A 430 -37.50 -29.58 -11.94
N SER A 431 -37.68 -30.20 -10.78
CA SER A 431 -38.62 -29.68 -9.79
C SER A 431 -38.06 -28.43 -9.10
N GLN A 432 -38.94 -27.48 -8.79
CA GLN A 432 -38.59 -26.30 -8.01
C GLN A 432 -38.04 -26.69 -6.62
N THR A 433 -38.55 -27.78 -6.06
CA THR A 433 -38.14 -28.33 -4.76
C THR A 433 -36.69 -28.84 -4.78
N LYS A 434 -36.26 -29.46 -5.89
CA LYS A 434 -34.88 -29.93 -6.06
C LYS A 434 -33.92 -28.75 -6.11
N ILE A 435 -34.24 -27.73 -6.91
CA ILE A 435 -33.41 -26.52 -7.05
C ILE A 435 -33.32 -25.77 -5.73
N SER A 436 -34.45 -25.51 -5.06
CA SER A 436 -34.49 -24.75 -3.81
C SER A 436 -33.65 -25.41 -2.72
N ARG A 437 -33.75 -26.74 -2.57
CA ARG A 437 -32.95 -27.53 -1.63
C ARG A 437 -31.45 -27.47 -1.94
N THR A 438 -31.06 -27.63 -3.20
CA THR A 438 -29.62 -27.58 -3.58
C THR A 438 -29.00 -26.19 -3.40
N VAL A 439 -29.75 -25.13 -3.70
CA VAL A 439 -29.27 -23.75 -3.59
C VAL A 439 -29.28 -23.26 -2.13
N GLY A 440 -30.14 -23.84 -1.29
CA GLY A 440 -30.31 -23.47 0.11
C GLY A 440 -31.27 -22.29 0.31
N ILE A 441 -32.33 -22.21 -0.50
CA ILE A 441 -33.37 -21.18 -0.44
C ILE A 441 -34.74 -21.81 -0.20
N THR A 442 -35.70 -21.04 0.31
CA THR A 442 -37.09 -21.51 0.43
C THR A 442 -37.78 -21.54 -0.93
N GLU A 443 -38.74 -22.44 -1.10
CA GLU A 443 -39.52 -22.54 -2.35
C GLU A 443 -40.28 -21.25 -2.67
N VAL A 444 -40.75 -20.54 -1.64
CA VAL A 444 -41.47 -19.28 -1.79
C VAL A 444 -40.56 -18.22 -2.41
N THR A 445 -39.31 -18.12 -1.95
CA THR A 445 -38.32 -17.19 -2.53
C THR A 445 -38.04 -17.49 -3.99
N LEU A 446 -37.89 -18.78 -4.34
CA LEU A 446 -37.72 -19.21 -5.73
C LEU A 446 -38.93 -18.81 -6.59
N ARG A 447 -40.16 -19.06 -6.12
CA ARG A 447 -41.39 -18.71 -6.85
C ARG A 447 -41.54 -17.20 -7.06
N ASN A 448 -41.21 -16.40 -6.05
CA ASN A 448 -41.27 -14.93 -6.16
C ASN A 448 -40.28 -14.41 -7.22
N ARG A 449 -39.01 -14.85 -7.17
CA ARG A 449 -37.99 -14.44 -8.15
C ARG A 449 -38.28 -14.96 -9.56
N LEU A 450 -38.83 -16.15 -9.66
CA LEU A 450 -39.28 -16.72 -10.93
C LEU A 450 -40.41 -15.90 -11.56
N ARG A 451 -41.41 -15.46 -10.79
CA ARG A 451 -42.48 -14.59 -11.30
C ARG A 451 -41.92 -13.26 -11.82
N GLU A 452 -40.97 -12.65 -11.10
CA GLU A 452 -40.28 -11.43 -11.54
C GLU A 452 -39.54 -11.65 -12.87
N MET A 453 -38.70 -12.70 -12.96
CA MET A 453 -37.94 -12.99 -14.18
C MET A 453 -38.84 -13.42 -15.36
N GLN A 454 -39.96 -14.11 -15.12
CA GLN A 454 -40.89 -14.47 -16.18
C GLN A 454 -41.62 -13.27 -16.76
N LYS A 455 -41.98 -12.27 -15.94
CA LYS A 455 -42.53 -10.99 -16.44
C LYS A 455 -41.55 -10.33 -17.41
N PHE A 456 -40.26 -10.35 -17.09
CA PHE A 456 -39.20 -9.86 -17.95
C PHE A 456 -39.09 -10.65 -19.27
N VAL A 457 -39.09 -11.98 -19.23
CA VAL A 457 -39.00 -12.80 -20.46
C VAL A 457 -40.23 -12.61 -21.35
N LYS A 458 -41.43 -12.43 -20.75
CA LYS A 458 -42.70 -12.22 -21.48
C LYS A 458 -42.80 -10.82 -22.10
N SER A 459 -42.37 -9.76 -21.41
CA SER A 459 -42.43 -8.38 -21.95
C SER A 459 -41.62 -8.23 -23.25
N LYS A 460 -40.55 -9.02 -23.39
CA LYS A 460 -39.71 -9.02 -24.59
C LYS A 460 -40.30 -9.78 -25.78
N LYS A 461 -41.08 -10.86 -25.54
CA LYS A 461 -41.83 -11.52 -26.63
C LYS A 461 -42.80 -10.54 -27.29
N ARG A 462 -43.47 -9.69 -26.50
CA ARG A 462 -44.38 -8.63 -26.99
C ARG A 462 -43.66 -7.56 -27.83
N LYS A 463 -42.49 -7.06 -27.39
CA LYS A 463 -41.70 -6.07 -28.16
C LYS A 463 -41.12 -6.61 -29.48
N LYS A 464 -40.69 -7.88 -29.52
CA LYS A 464 -40.21 -8.51 -30.78
C LYS A 464 -41.34 -8.79 -31.77
N THR A 465 -42.56 -9.04 -31.31
CA THR A 465 -43.73 -9.16 -32.20
C THR A 465 -44.16 -7.81 -32.76
N SER A 466 -44.10 -6.71 -31.99
CA SER A 466 -44.44 -5.38 -32.50
C SER A 466 -43.42 -4.86 -33.53
N GLU A 467 -42.12 -5.09 -33.35
CA GLU A 467 -41.08 -4.71 -34.33
C GLU A 467 -41.10 -5.55 -35.63
N LYS A 468 -41.64 -6.78 -35.58
CA LYS A 468 -41.83 -7.60 -36.79
C LYS A 468 -43.11 -7.25 -37.55
N VAL A 469 -44.12 -6.70 -36.87
CA VAL A 469 -45.36 -6.23 -37.50
C VAL A 469 -45.13 -4.88 -38.20
N SER A 470 -44.34 -3.96 -37.62
CA SER A 470 -43.99 -2.70 -38.30
C SER A 470 -43.16 -2.93 -39.56
N LYS A 471 -42.19 -3.87 -39.56
CA LYS A 471 -41.39 -4.21 -40.75
C LYS A 471 -42.12 -5.00 -41.85
N LYS A 472 -43.36 -5.45 -41.60
CA LYS A 472 -44.22 -6.09 -42.61
C LYS A 472 -45.31 -5.17 -43.17
N GLY A 473 -45.48 -3.97 -42.61
CA GLY A 473 -46.42 -2.96 -43.10
C GLY A 473 -45.84 -2.00 -44.15
N ASP A 474 -44.52 -1.98 -44.33
CA ASP A 474 -43.81 -1.13 -45.30
C ASP A 474 -43.27 -1.93 -46.51
N LYS A 475 -43.99 -2.96 -46.96
CA LYS A 475 -43.66 -3.70 -48.19
C LYS A 475 -44.88 -3.87 -49.08
#